data_AF-A0A9D1GHB6-F1
#
_entry.id   AF-A0A9D1GHB6-F1
#
_cell.length_a   1.000
_cell.length_b   1.000
_cell.length_c   1.000
_cell.angle_alpha   90.00
_cell.angle_beta   90.00
_cell.angle_gamma   90.00
#
_symmetry.space_group_name_H-M   'P 1'
#
loop_
_entity.id
_entity.type
_entity.pdbx_description
1 polymer ?
#
loop_
_entity_poly.entity_id
_entity_poly.type
_entity_poly.pdbx_seq_one_letter_code
_entity_poly.pdbx_strand_id
1 'polypeptide(L)'
;MKNICSHFYVKNSFPHYSLESLGIDGIAYPIEYAIQLIDMVENKNVAILGGDLYRMKDSSIESTYDNWYCDTLPIERLSDFVQRSHVTAKEYLTSYPVTLGDKILVLFVLEYEDALDEHEIVKYNPLFYNVDGAYCRDEWTSVSDIGENFDGKVLTAEEYLMVESCYIDAACDIIQISDLDKLVIEYIEKDEKWIEQRMKSSKIPTQDLSLLPIIKKLNQGYELDISEFRDAARLCLREYVYIVFCGTNHSLKIDFGYDYYMYIKCLLNKKILQSIVVRYNLFLNPR
;
A
#
# COMPACT_ATOMS: atom_id res chain seq x y z
N MET A 1 -4.77 -16.15 -2.42
CA MET A 1 -6.20 -16.32 -2.11
C MET A 1 -6.78 -14.95 -2.43
N LYS A 2 -7.58 -14.80 -3.49
CA LYS A 2 -8.01 -13.47 -3.95
C LYS A 2 -8.84 -12.81 -2.85
N ASN A 3 -8.40 -11.71 -2.24
CA ASN A 3 -9.28 -10.92 -1.38
C ASN A 3 -10.30 -10.20 -2.27
N ILE A 4 -11.49 -10.78 -2.32
CA ILE A 4 -12.67 -10.16 -2.91
C ILE A 4 -13.19 -9.18 -1.86
N CYS A 5 -12.98 -7.90 -2.09
CA CYS A 5 -13.53 -6.87 -1.21
C CYS A 5 -14.93 -6.48 -1.72
N SER A 6 -15.96 -6.76 -0.92
CA SER A 6 -17.34 -6.31 -1.17
C SER A 6 -17.60 -4.85 -0.75
N HIS A 7 -16.56 -4.17 -0.26
CA HIS A 7 -16.64 -2.84 0.36
C HIS A 7 -15.85 -1.80 -0.44
N PHE A 8 -16.31 -1.46 -1.64
CA PHE A 8 -15.84 -0.23 -2.30
C PHE A 8 -16.57 0.98 -1.75
N TYR A 9 -16.15 1.48 -0.60
CA TYR A 9 -16.80 2.64 -0.01
C TYR A 9 -16.12 3.96 -0.43
N VAL A 10 -16.70 4.65 -1.41
CA VAL A 10 -16.38 6.07 -1.63
C VAL A 10 -17.12 6.88 -0.56
N LYS A 11 -16.40 7.23 0.52
CA LYS A 11 -16.92 8.07 1.62
C LYS A 11 -17.68 9.28 1.07
N ASN A 12 -18.98 9.35 1.35
CA ASN A 12 -19.82 10.55 1.32
C ASN A 12 -20.03 11.28 -0.03
N SER A 13 -20.09 10.61 -1.18
CA SER A 13 -20.44 11.30 -2.45
C SER A 13 -21.58 10.71 -3.27
N PHE A 14 -21.96 9.43 -3.08
CA PHE A 14 -22.99 8.80 -3.88
C PHE A 14 -24.08 8.09 -3.05
N PRO A 15 -25.35 8.14 -3.48
CA PRO A 15 -26.41 7.29 -2.94
C PRO A 15 -26.02 5.81 -3.04
N HIS A 16 -26.24 5.06 -1.98
CA HIS A 16 -25.87 3.65 -1.88
C HIS A 16 -26.82 2.89 -0.94
N TYR A 17 -26.81 1.56 -1.06
CA TYR A 17 -27.75 0.67 -0.37
C TYR A 17 -27.00 -0.55 0.19
N SER A 18 -27.20 -0.86 1.47
CA SER A 18 -26.72 -2.11 2.05
C SER A 18 -27.55 -3.29 1.52
N LEU A 19 -26.87 -4.40 1.22
CA LEU A 19 -27.50 -5.66 0.81
C LEU A 19 -27.65 -6.66 1.98
N GLU A 20 -27.44 -6.23 3.23
CA GLU A 20 -27.55 -7.08 4.42
C GLU A 20 -28.92 -7.76 4.54
N SER A 21 -30.00 -7.12 4.08
CA SER A 21 -31.34 -7.71 4.07
C SER A 21 -31.46 -8.96 3.19
N LEU A 22 -30.52 -9.15 2.27
CA LEU A 22 -30.39 -10.33 1.40
C LEU A 22 -29.34 -11.33 1.92
N GLY A 23 -28.76 -11.08 3.10
CA GLY A 23 -27.67 -11.89 3.65
C GLY A 23 -26.32 -11.66 2.95
N ILE A 24 -26.19 -10.56 2.21
CA ILE A 24 -24.99 -10.21 1.46
C ILE A 24 -24.28 -9.07 2.21
N ASP A 25 -23.05 -9.33 2.62
CA ASP A 25 -22.16 -8.33 3.20
C ASP A 25 -21.56 -7.46 2.08
N GLY A 26 -22.28 -6.43 1.66
CA GLY A 26 -21.87 -5.57 0.54
C GLY A 26 -22.79 -4.38 0.29
N ILE A 27 -22.29 -3.43 -0.51
CA ILE A 27 -22.98 -2.17 -0.83
C ILE A 27 -23.26 -2.10 -2.33
N ALA A 28 -24.51 -1.78 -2.68
CA ALA A 28 -24.93 -1.57 -4.06
C ALA A 28 -25.21 -0.09 -4.38
N TYR A 29 -24.89 0.32 -5.60
CA TYR A 29 -25.02 1.69 -6.09
C TYR A 29 -26.05 1.77 -7.21
N PRO A 30 -26.90 2.81 -7.27
CA PRO A 30 -27.75 3.02 -8.44
C PRO A 30 -26.91 3.07 -9.72
N ILE A 31 -27.41 2.48 -10.80
CA ILE A 31 -26.65 2.23 -12.02
C ILE A 31 -26.00 3.50 -12.61
N GLU A 32 -26.68 4.65 -12.51
CA GLU A 32 -26.17 5.95 -12.96
C GLU A 32 -24.95 6.43 -12.18
N TYR A 33 -24.84 6.06 -10.90
CA TYR A 33 -23.68 6.33 -10.06
C TYR A 33 -22.63 5.23 -10.19
N ALA A 34 -23.05 3.97 -10.37
CA ALA A 34 -22.13 2.87 -10.64
C ALA A 34 -21.27 3.14 -11.89
N ILE A 35 -21.86 3.69 -12.95
CA ILE A 35 -21.11 4.11 -14.15
C ILE A 35 -20.08 5.20 -13.84
N GLN A 36 -20.41 6.17 -12.98
CA GLN A 36 -19.46 7.21 -12.55
C GLN A 36 -18.35 6.65 -11.65
N LEU A 37 -18.66 5.63 -10.83
CA LEU A 37 -17.71 4.97 -9.96
C LEU A 37 -16.66 4.19 -10.74
N ILE A 38 -17.00 3.61 -11.91
CA ILE A 38 -16.03 2.92 -12.78
C ILE A 38 -14.84 3.85 -13.07
N ASP A 39 -15.10 5.08 -13.52
CA ASP A 39 -14.04 6.05 -13.82
C ASP A 39 -13.19 6.40 -12.58
N MET A 40 -13.78 6.37 -11.37
CA MET A 40 -13.05 6.59 -10.12
C MET A 40 -12.20 5.38 -9.70
N VAL A 41 -12.70 4.17 -9.95
CA VAL A 41 -11.99 2.91 -9.70
C VAL A 41 -10.82 2.77 -10.69
N GLU A 42 -10.97 3.28 -11.92
CA GLU A 42 -9.96 3.23 -12.99
C GLU A 42 -8.71 4.02 -12.57
N ASN A 43 -8.92 5.23 -12.05
CA ASN A 43 -7.85 6.08 -11.52
C ASN A 43 -7.10 5.48 -10.33
N LYS A 44 -7.65 4.44 -9.70
CA LYS A 44 -7.02 3.71 -8.58
C LYS A 44 -6.38 2.39 -9.03
N ASN A 45 -6.40 2.09 -10.33
CA ASN A 45 -5.85 0.87 -10.93
C ASN A 45 -6.43 -0.42 -10.32
N VAL A 46 -7.71 -0.40 -9.94
CA VAL A 46 -8.40 -1.56 -9.34
C VAL A 46 -9.18 -2.28 -10.43
N ALA A 47 -9.01 -3.59 -10.57
CA ALA A 47 -9.74 -4.37 -11.56
C ALA A 47 -11.19 -4.66 -11.11
N ILE A 48 -12.11 -4.65 -12.09
CA ILE A 48 -13.52 -4.99 -11.88
C ILE A 48 -13.75 -6.42 -12.37
N LEU A 49 -13.74 -7.40 -11.45
CA LEU A 49 -13.96 -8.81 -11.79
C LEU A 49 -15.37 -9.09 -12.30
N GLY A 50 -16.32 -8.23 -11.94
CA GLY A 50 -17.71 -8.41 -12.29
C GLY A 50 -18.63 -7.59 -11.42
N GLY A 51 -19.91 -7.97 -11.42
CA GLY A 51 -20.88 -7.42 -10.50
C GLY A 51 -22.26 -8.03 -10.66
N ASP A 52 -23.07 -7.83 -9.63
CA ASP A 52 -24.43 -8.33 -9.53
C ASP A 52 -25.42 -7.16 -9.57
N LEU A 53 -26.54 -7.37 -10.27
CA LEU A 53 -27.59 -6.37 -10.40
C LEU A 53 -28.76 -6.70 -9.48
N TYR A 54 -29.28 -5.65 -8.85
CA TYR A 54 -30.43 -5.71 -7.96
C TYR A 54 -31.45 -4.69 -8.39
N ARG A 55 -32.69 -4.91 -7.98
CA ARG A 55 -33.80 -4.00 -8.23
C ARG A 55 -34.38 -3.55 -6.92
N MET A 56 -34.51 -2.24 -6.76
CA MET A 56 -35.29 -1.67 -5.67
C MET A 56 -36.77 -1.64 -6.08
N LYS A 57 -37.61 -2.36 -5.34
CA LYS A 57 -39.08 -2.26 -5.43
C LYS A 57 -39.62 -1.79 -4.09
N ASP A 58 -40.37 -0.70 -4.11
CA ASP A 58 -40.88 -0.03 -2.93
C ASP A 58 -39.76 0.28 -1.92
N SER A 59 -39.65 -0.53 -0.87
CA SER A 59 -38.62 -0.42 0.18
C SER A 59 -37.78 -1.68 0.34
N SER A 60 -37.84 -2.60 -0.63
CA SER A 60 -37.11 -3.87 -0.62
C SER A 60 -36.20 -4.01 -1.84
N ILE A 61 -35.04 -4.62 -1.62
CA ILE A 61 -34.08 -4.95 -2.67
C ILE A 61 -34.33 -6.41 -3.07
N GLU A 62 -34.49 -6.65 -4.36
CA GLU A 62 -34.64 -7.98 -4.95
C GLU A 62 -33.47 -8.26 -5.90
N SER A 63 -32.99 -9.50 -5.94
CA SER A 63 -32.02 -9.92 -6.97
C SER A 63 -32.67 -9.90 -8.35
N THR A 64 -31.95 -9.41 -9.36
CA THR A 64 -32.36 -9.56 -10.76
C THR A 64 -31.90 -10.89 -11.36
N TYR A 65 -30.97 -11.59 -10.68
CA TYR A 65 -30.17 -12.69 -11.20
C TYR A 65 -29.23 -12.31 -12.37
N ASP A 66 -29.24 -11.07 -12.81
CA ASP A 66 -28.34 -10.56 -13.83
C ASP A 66 -26.99 -10.19 -13.21
N ASN A 67 -25.91 -10.58 -13.89
CA ASN A 67 -24.54 -10.30 -13.51
C ASN A 67 -23.65 -10.21 -14.75
N TRP A 68 -22.44 -9.69 -14.55
CA TRP A 68 -21.36 -9.81 -15.52
C TRP A 68 -20.08 -10.22 -14.80
N TYR A 69 -19.13 -10.74 -15.58
CA TYR A 69 -17.80 -11.07 -15.11
C TYR A 69 -16.76 -10.74 -16.18
N CYS A 70 -15.54 -10.52 -15.73
CA CYS A 70 -14.37 -10.24 -16.55
C CYS A 70 -13.18 -11.03 -16.02
N ASP A 71 -12.93 -12.20 -16.61
CA ASP A 71 -11.79 -13.03 -16.27
C ASP A 71 -10.50 -12.52 -16.93
N THR A 72 -9.35 -12.78 -16.31
CA THR A 72 -8.03 -12.51 -16.90
C THR A 72 -7.78 -13.40 -18.12
N LEU A 73 -7.13 -12.85 -19.14
CA LEU A 73 -6.72 -13.63 -20.30
C LEU A 73 -5.32 -14.25 -20.10
N PRO A 74 -5.00 -15.37 -20.79
CA PRO A 74 -3.65 -15.92 -20.75
C PRO A 74 -2.61 -14.89 -21.22
N ILE A 75 -1.57 -14.65 -20.40
CA ILE A 75 -0.44 -13.75 -20.70
C ILE A 75 -0.86 -12.26 -20.79
N GLU A 76 -2.04 -11.90 -20.29
CA GLU A 76 -2.46 -10.50 -20.19
C GLU A 76 -1.66 -9.76 -19.12
N ARG A 77 -1.18 -8.55 -19.46
CA ARG A 77 -0.59 -7.68 -18.44
C ARG A 77 -1.70 -7.18 -17.53
N LEU A 78 -1.39 -7.07 -16.25
CA LEU A 78 -2.31 -6.52 -15.26
C LEU A 78 -2.90 -5.15 -15.67
N SER A 79 -2.09 -4.24 -16.20
CA SER A 79 -2.60 -2.94 -16.67
C SER A 79 -3.61 -3.07 -17.81
N ASP A 80 -3.39 -4.02 -18.72
CA ASP A 80 -4.31 -4.31 -19.82
C ASP A 80 -5.60 -4.96 -19.30
N PHE A 81 -5.48 -5.83 -18.29
CA PHE A 81 -6.62 -6.44 -17.60
C PHE A 81 -7.47 -5.40 -16.88
N VAL A 82 -6.86 -4.50 -16.11
CA VAL A 82 -7.55 -3.40 -15.44
C VAL A 82 -8.31 -2.59 -16.50
N GLN A 83 -7.64 -2.10 -17.54
CA GLN A 83 -8.31 -1.31 -18.58
C GLN A 83 -9.48 -2.06 -19.24
N ARG A 84 -9.29 -3.33 -19.60
CA ARG A 84 -10.34 -4.15 -20.21
C ARG A 84 -11.51 -4.40 -19.28
N SER A 85 -11.25 -4.64 -17.99
CA SER A 85 -12.29 -4.88 -16.98
C SER A 85 -13.19 -3.65 -16.80
N HIS A 86 -12.61 -2.46 -16.86
CA HIS A 86 -13.34 -1.17 -16.82
C HIS A 86 -14.22 -0.96 -18.04
N VAL A 87 -13.67 -1.17 -19.24
CA VAL A 87 -14.43 -1.10 -20.50
C VAL A 87 -15.59 -2.09 -20.47
N THR A 88 -15.33 -3.34 -20.07
CA THR A 88 -16.35 -4.39 -19.98
C THR A 88 -17.49 -4.02 -19.03
N ALA A 89 -17.17 -3.53 -17.83
CA ALA A 89 -18.17 -3.08 -16.87
C ALA A 89 -18.99 -1.91 -17.41
N LYS A 90 -18.34 -0.93 -18.06
CA LYS A 90 -19.01 0.26 -18.61
C LYS A 90 -19.93 -0.12 -19.77
N GLU A 91 -19.50 -0.98 -20.67
CA GLU A 91 -20.32 -1.49 -21.77
C GLU A 91 -21.54 -2.27 -21.26
N TYR A 92 -21.36 -3.12 -20.26
CA TYR A 92 -22.47 -3.86 -19.66
C TYR A 92 -23.49 -2.92 -19.03
N LEU A 93 -23.06 -2.03 -18.12
CA LEU A 93 -23.97 -1.15 -17.40
C LEU A 93 -24.67 -0.12 -18.31
N THR A 94 -24.00 0.36 -19.37
CA THR A 94 -24.59 1.32 -20.32
C THR A 94 -25.56 0.67 -21.30
N SER A 95 -25.42 -0.64 -21.57
CA SER A 95 -26.34 -1.40 -22.42
C SER A 95 -27.49 -2.07 -21.65
N TYR A 96 -27.43 -2.08 -20.32
CA TYR A 96 -28.43 -2.73 -19.48
C TYR A 96 -29.82 -2.08 -19.62
N PRO A 97 -30.89 -2.85 -19.87
CA PRO A 97 -32.22 -2.30 -20.11
C PRO A 97 -32.86 -1.79 -18.80
N VAL A 98 -32.97 -0.46 -18.67
CA VAL A 98 -33.64 0.19 -17.53
C VAL A 98 -35.01 0.72 -17.98
N THR A 99 -36.09 0.22 -17.39
CA THR A 99 -37.44 0.75 -17.63
C THR A 99 -37.62 2.06 -16.86
N LEU A 100 -38.44 2.97 -17.38
CA LEU A 100 -38.78 4.20 -16.66
C LEU A 100 -39.41 3.87 -15.29
N GLY A 101 -38.78 4.37 -14.22
CA GLY A 101 -39.20 4.13 -12.84
C GLY A 101 -38.53 2.95 -12.15
N ASP A 102 -37.81 2.10 -12.89
CA ASP A 102 -36.97 1.07 -12.28
C ASP A 102 -35.73 1.71 -11.64
N LYS A 103 -35.43 1.28 -10.42
CA LYS A 103 -34.18 1.61 -9.75
C LYS A 103 -33.30 0.37 -9.68
N ILE A 104 -32.35 0.31 -10.61
CA ILE A 104 -31.34 -0.74 -10.70
C ILE A 104 -30.15 -0.37 -9.85
N LEU A 105 -29.71 -1.30 -9.01
CA LEU A 105 -28.54 -1.19 -8.15
C LEU A 105 -27.47 -2.18 -8.60
N VAL A 106 -26.21 -1.82 -8.42
CA VAL A 106 -25.04 -2.54 -8.87
C VAL A 106 -24.11 -2.78 -7.69
N LEU A 107 -23.82 -4.04 -7.40
CA LEU A 107 -22.72 -4.45 -6.52
C LEU A 107 -21.52 -4.78 -7.39
N PHE A 108 -20.38 -4.11 -7.19
CA PHE A 108 -19.15 -4.48 -7.88
C PHE A 108 -18.41 -5.59 -7.14
N VAL A 109 -17.89 -6.55 -7.88
CA VAL A 109 -16.87 -7.50 -7.40
C VAL A 109 -15.53 -6.95 -7.85
N LEU A 110 -14.74 -6.46 -6.90
CA LEU A 110 -13.44 -5.85 -7.18
C LEU A 110 -12.33 -6.77 -6.71
N GLU A 111 -11.27 -6.86 -7.52
CA GLU A 111 -10.02 -7.47 -7.10
C GLU A 111 -9.14 -6.38 -6.51
N TYR A 112 -9.01 -6.39 -5.18
CA TYR A 112 -8.20 -5.43 -4.43
C TYR A 112 -6.79 -5.91 -4.14
N GLU A 113 -6.35 -7.01 -4.74
CA GLU A 113 -5.06 -7.61 -4.44
C GLU A 113 -4.22 -7.88 -5.68
N ASP A 114 -2.92 -7.63 -5.52
CA ASP A 114 -1.82 -7.77 -6.48
C ASP A 114 -1.82 -6.81 -7.68
N ALA A 115 -2.55 -5.69 -7.62
CA ALA A 115 -2.51 -4.66 -8.66
C ALA A 115 -1.36 -3.63 -8.50
N LEU A 116 -0.66 -3.65 -7.36
CA LEU A 116 0.47 -2.78 -7.07
C LEU A 116 1.75 -3.52 -7.45
N ASP A 117 2.59 -2.85 -8.24
CA ASP A 117 3.93 -3.37 -8.49
C ASP A 117 4.70 -3.35 -7.17
N GLU A 118 5.29 -4.50 -6.83
CA GLU A 118 6.16 -4.65 -5.67
C GLU A 118 7.59 -4.29 -6.06
N HIS A 119 8.21 -3.46 -5.22
CA HIS A 119 9.55 -2.96 -5.40
C HIS A 119 10.29 -3.00 -4.08
N GLU A 120 11.59 -3.29 -4.17
CA GLU A 120 12.49 -3.24 -3.04
C GLU A 120 13.48 -2.09 -3.24
N ILE A 121 13.62 -1.25 -2.22
CA ILE A 121 14.58 -0.16 -2.17
C ILE A 121 15.68 -0.54 -1.18
N VAL A 122 16.93 -0.45 -1.63
CA VAL A 122 18.11 -0.89 -0.90
C VAL A 122 19.25 0.14 -0.97
N LYS A 123 20.13 0.16 0.04
CA LYS A 123 21.39 0.91 0.04
C LYS A 123 22.50 0.20 -0.73
N TYR A 124 22.30 -1.07 -1.04
CA TYR A 124 23.27 -1.93 -1.69
C TYR A 124 23.43 -1.58 -3.16
N ASN A 125 24.64 -1.21 -3.57
CA ASN A 125 24.91 -0.84 -4.95
C ASN A 125 24.79 -2.07 -5.88
N PRO A 126 23.94 -2.02 -6.93
CA PRO A 126 23.73 -3.12 -7.86
C PRO A 126 25.01 -3.69 -8.49
N LEU A 127 26.08 -2.89 -8.59
CA LEU A 127 27.37 -3.30 -9.16
C LEU A 127 28.11 -4.36 -8.32
N PHE A 128 27.71 -4.60 -7.07
CA PHE A 128 28.37 -5.55 -6.16
C PHE A 128 27.58 -6.84 -5.95
N TYR A 129 26.53 -7.10 -6.72
CA TYR A 129 25.87 -8.40 -6.78
C TYR A 129 26.61 -9.32 -7.77
N ASN A 130 26.80 -10.59 -7.40
CA ASN A 130 27.31 -11.60 -8.33
C ASN A 130 26.20 -12.16 -9.24
N VAL A 131 26.59 -13.06 -10.15
CA VAL A 131 25.67 -13.72 -11.09
C VAL A 131 24.57 -14.56 -10.42
N ASP A 132 24.77 -14.97 -9.18
CA ASP A 132 23.80 -15.72 -8.37
C ASP A 132 22.90 -14.80 -7.53
N GLY A 133 23.06 -13.47 -7.66
CA GLY A 133 22.28 -12.49 -6.91
C GLY A 133 22.71 -12.31 -5.45
N ALA A 134 23.90 -12.76 -5.07
CA ALA A 134 24.46 -12.51 -3.74
C ALA A 134 25.29 -11.22 -3.71
N TYR A 135 25.08 -10.39 -2.69
CA TYR A 135 25.86 -9.18 -2.47
C TYR A 135 27.26 -9.53 -1.96
N CYS A 136 28.29 -9.00 -2.59
CA CYS A 136 29.67 -9.46 -2.41
C CYS A 136 30.54 -8.58 -1.48
N ARG A 137 29.99 -7.49 -0.96
CA ARG A 137 30.70 -6.58 -0.06
C ARG A 137 30.37 -6.90 1.39
N ASP A 138 31.38 -6.77 2.25
CA ASP A 138 31.19 -6.74 3.68
C ASP A 138 30.63 -5.36 4.05
N GLU A 139 29.39 -5.32 4.52
CA GLU A 139 28.63 -4.09 4.72
C GLU A 139 27.71 -4.29 5.93
N TRP A 140 27.54 -3.24 6.73
CA TRP A 140 26.65 -3.26 7.87
C TRP A 140 25.19 -3.51 7.46
N THR A 141 24.44 -4.17 8.34
CA THR A 141 23.04 -4.54 8.11
C THR A 141 22.14 -4.18 9.28
N SER A 142 22.68 -3.64 10.37
CA SER A 142 21.93 -3.27 11.57
C SER A 142 22.42 -1.96 12.19
N VAL A 143 21.54 -1.25 12.91
CA VAL A 143 21.93 -0.14 13.80
C VAL A 143 22.90 -0.58 14.90
N SER A 144 22.86 -1.86 15.26
CA SER A 144 23.74 -2.42 16.28
C SER A 144 25.21 -2.51 15.82
N ASP A 145 25.45 -2.47 14.51
CA ASP A 145 26.78 -2.51 13.88
C ASP A 145 27.57 -1.20 14.03
N ILE A 146 26.97 -0.14 14.59
CA ILE A 146 27.69 1.12 14.82
C ILE A 146 28.92 0.85 15.72
N GLY A 147 30.09 1.21 15.19
CA GLY A 147 31.41 0.98 15.78
C GLY A 147 32.14 -0.24 15.23
N GLU A 148 31.49 -1.10 14.45
CA GLU A 148 32.11 -2.27 13.82
C GLU A 148 32.80 -1.91 12.49
N ASN A 149 33.71 -2.76 12.02
CA ASN A 149 34.49 -2.56 10.81
C ASN A 149 33.94 -3.39 9.64
N PHE A 150 33.76 -2.74 8.50
CA PHE A 150 33.28 -3.33 7.25
C PHE A 150 34.20 -2.86 6.11
N ASP A 151 34.81 -3.79 5.39
CA ASP A 151 35.75 -3.48 4.29
C ASP A 151 36.85 -2.45 4.66
N GLY A 152 37.32 -2.51 5.92
CA GLY A 152 38.37 -1.62 6.44
C GLY A 152 37.87 -0.27 6.94
N LYS A 153 36.55 0.00 6.89
CA LYS A 153 35.92 1.24 7.37
C LYS A 153 35.08 0.97 8.62
N VAL A 154 35.18 1.83 9.63
CA VAL A 154 34.31 1.75 10.82
C VAL A 154 32.99 2.46 10.56
N LEU A 155 31.86 1.80 10.81
CA LEU A 155 30.54 2.43 10.73
C LEU A 155 30.39 3.43 11.88
N THR A 156 30.17 4.71 11.53
CA THR A 156 29.92 5.77 12.51
C THR A 156 28.43 6.02 12.70
N ALA A 157 28.04 6.56 13.85
CA ALA A 157 26.65 6.98 14.09
C ALA A 157 26.17 8.05 13.09
N GLU A 158 27.06 8.95 12.66
CA GLU A 158 26.73 9.99 11.66
C GLU A 158 26.43 9.37 10.29
N GLU A 159 27.26 8.41 9.85
CA GLU A 159 27.03 7.68 8.60
C GLU A 159 25.73 6.88 8.63
N TYR A 160 25.48 6.18 9.74
CA TYR A 160 24.22 5.47 9.96
C TYR A 160 23.01 6.42 9.84
N LEU A 161 23.02 7.53 10.58
CA LEU A 161 21.90 8.48 10.61
C LEU A 161 21.69 9.17 9.26
N MET A 162 22.76 9.37 8.48
CA MET A 162 22.69 9.86 7.11
C MET A 162 21.92 8.88 6.23
N VAL A 163 22.31 7.59 6.23
CA VAL A 163 21.64 6.57 5.40
C VAL A 163 20.21 6.33 5.85
N GLU A 164 19.94 6.29 7.16
CA GLU A 164 18.57 6.24 7.69
C GLU A 164 17.72 7.40 7.15
N SER A 165 18.25 8.62 7.15
CA SER A 165 17.55 9.79 6.62
C SER A 165 17.27 9.66 5.12
N CYS A 166 18.20 9.09 4.34
CA CYS A 166 17.99 8.81 2.92
C CYS A 166 16.80 7.88 2.67
N TYR A 167 16.63 6.82 3.48
CA TYR A 167 15.45 5.93 3.38
C TYR A 167 14.16 6.69 3.68
N ILE A 168 14.14 7.43 4.78
CA ILE A 168 12.95 8.14 5.25
C ILE A 168 12.55 9.21 4.24
N ASP A 169 13.50 9.98 3.73
CA ASP A 169 13.22 11.03 2.75
C ASP A 169 12.76 10.45 1.41
N ALA A 170 13.35 9.35 0.95
CA ALA A 170 12.88 8.64 -0.24
C ALA A 170 11.43 8.15 -0.07
N ALA A 171 11.10 7.58 1.09
CA ALA A 171 9.74 7.15 1.40
C ALA A 171 8.77 8.35 1.46
N CYS A 172 9.15 9.46 2.10
CA CYS A 172 8.35 10.68 2.11
C CYS A 172 8.05 11.23 0.70
N ASP A 173 9.04 11.22 -0.19
CA ASP A 173 8.86 11.66 -1.57
C ASP A 173 7.92 10.72 -2.35
N ILE A 174 7.99 9.41 -2.11
CA ILE A 174 7.05 8.42 -2.68
C ILE A 174 5.62 8.68 -2.17
N ILE A 175 5.45 8.92 -0.88
CA ILE A 175 4.16 9.24 -0.26
C ILE A 175 3.58 10.52 -0.89
N GLN A 176 4.38 11.58 -1.00
CA GLN A 176 3.95 12.85 -1.56
C GLN A 176 3.58 12.76 -3.05
N ILE A 177 4.39 12.05 -3.87
CA ILE A 177 4.10 11.84 -5.30
C ILE A 177 2.85 10.97 -5.49
N SER A 178 2.54 10.12 -4.52
CA SER A 178 1.30 9.33 -4.48
C SER A 178 0.08 10.13 -4.01
N ASP A 179 0.22 11.46 -3.83
CA ASP A 179 -0.83 12.38 -3.36
C ASP A 179 -1.42 11.98 -2.00
N LEU A 180 -0.53 11.51 -1.10
CA LEU A 180 -0.87 11.14 0.27
C LEU A 180 -0.25 12.15 1.25
N ASP A 181 -1.04 12.60 2.21
CA ASP A 181 -0.61 13.43 3.34
C ASP A 181 -0.61 12.65 4.67
N LYS A 182 -1.19 11.44 4.66
CA LYS A 182 -1.32 10.54 5.80
C LYS A 182 -1.22 9.08 5.40
N LEU A 183 -0.82 8.26 6.37
CA LEU A 183 -0.79 6.81 6.30
C LEU A 183 -1.54 6.21 7.48
N VAL A 184 -2.01 4.98 7.34
CA VAL A 184 -2.59 4.18 8.42
C VAL A 184 -1.63 3.05 8.76
N ILE A 185 -1.48 2.74 10.05
CA ILE A 185 -0.81 1.52 10.49
C ILE A 185 -1.73 0.33 10.20
N GLU A 186 -1.45 -0.40 9.13
CA GLU A 186 -2.20 -1.61 8.78
C GLU A 186 -1.85 -2.76 9.72
N TYR A 187 -0.58 -2.87 10.10
CA TYR A 187 -0.07 -3.88 11.00
C TYR A 187 1.09 -3.34 11.85
N ILE A 188 1.23 -3.83 13.08
CA ILE A 188 2.34 -3.48 13.97
C ILE A 188 2.72 -4.63 14.92
N GLU A 189 4.02 -4.89 15.03
CA GLU A 189 4.62 -5.70 16.10
C GLU A 189 5.51 -4.82 16.97
N LYS A 190 5.26 -4.79 18.28
CA LYS A 190 6.06 -4.05 19.26
C LYS A 190 6.01 -4.67 20.65
N ASP A 191 7.10 -4.55 21.40
CA ASP A 191 7.15 -4.76 22.86
C ASP A 191 7.70 -3.49 23.52
N GLU A 192 6.82 -2.70 24.12
CA GLU A 192 7.18 -1.40 24.71
C GLU A 192 8.23 -1.53 25.82
N LYS A 193 8.18 -2.59 26.64
CA LYS A 193 9.14 -2.78 27.74
C LYS A 193 10.52 -3.14 27.20
N TRP A 194 10.56 -3.99 26.18
CA TRP A 194 11.79 -4.34 25.51
C TRP A 194 12.40 -3.12 24.82
N ILE A 195 11.59 -2.33 24.10
CA ILE A 195 12.03 -1.11 23.41
C ILE A 195 12.65 -0.11 24.41
N GLU A 196 11.96 0.22 25.49
CA GLU A 196 12.45 1.18 26.50
C GLU A 196 13.79 0.75 27.12
N GLN A 197 14.01 -0.56 27.31
CA GLN A 197 15.28 -1.09 27.80
C GLN A 197 16.37 -1.04 26.74
N ARG A 198 16.04 -1.44 25.51
CA ARG A 198 16.97 -1.50 24.39
C ARG A 198 17.48 -0.10 24.01
N MET A 199 16.61 0.92 23.95
CA MET A 199 16.99 2.30 23.65
C MET A 199 18.01 2.89 24.64
N LYS A 200 17.96 2.50 25.93
CA LYS A 200 18.93 2.98 26.93
C LYS A 200 20.34 2.44 26.74
N SER A 201 20.46 1.30 26.06
CA SER A 201 21.74 0.60 25.82
C SER A 201 22.16 0.64 24.34
N SER A 202 21.48 1.43 23.52
CA SER A 202 21.77 1.52 22.09
C SER A 202 23.06 2.31 21.83
N LYS A 203 23.50 2.27 20.58
CA LYS A 203 24.67 3.02 20.10
C LYS A 203 24.35 4.51 19.84
N ILE A 204 23.07 4.88 19.82
CA ILE A 204 22.56 6.23 19.55
C ILE A 204 21.43 6.63 20.54
N PRO A 205 21.67 6.57 21.86
CA PRO A 205 20.61 6.65 22.87
C PRO A 205 19.89 7.99 22.88
N THR A 206 20.56 9.10 22.54
CA THR A 206 19.90 10.41 22.46
C THR A 206 18.83 10.44 21.36
N GLN A 207 19.14 9.88 20.18
CA GLN A 207 18.23 9.80 19.04
C GLN A 207 17.13 8.77 19.24
N ASP A 208 17.38 7.71 20.01
CA ASP A 208 16.38 6.69 20.30
C ASP A 208 15.39 7.15 21.36
N LEU A 209 15.88 7.70 22.47
CA LEU A 209 15.03 8.16 23.56
C LEU A 209 14.12 9.32 23.14
N SER A 210 14.47 10.09 22.11
CA SER A 210 13.57 11.10 21.54
C SER A 210 12.32 10.52 20.87
N LEU A 211 12.31 9.22 20.51
CA LEU A 211 11.17 8.54 19.88
C LEU A 211 10.19 7.92 20.90
N LEU A 212 10.53 7.89 22.19
CA LEU A 212 9.63 7.36 23.24
C LEU A 212 8.20 7.94 23.23
N PRO A 213 7.97 9.24 22.95
CA PRO A 213 6.62 9.80 22.94
C PRO A 213 5.70 9.18 21.87
N ILE A 214 6.24 8.81 20.69
CA ILE A 214 5.39 8.30 19.60
C ILE A 214 5.02 6.82 19.79
N ILE A 215 5.92 6.01 20.36
CA ILE A 215 5.75 4.55 20.54
C ILE A 215 4.41 4.19 21.20
N LYS A 216 4.00 5.00 22.19
CA LYS A 216 2.75 4.80 22.95
C LYS A 216 1.49 5.04 22.10
N LYS A 217 1.58 5.86 21.06
CA LYS A 217 0.48 6.17 20.15
C LYS A 217 0.31 5.08 19.08
N LEU A 218 1.42 4.52 18.60
CA LEU A 218 1.44 3.56 17.49
C LEU A 218 0.65 2.29 17.84
N ASN A 219 -0.47 2.10 17.18
CA ASN A 219 -1.32 0.91 17.24
C ASN A 219 -1.95 0.69 15.87
N GLN A 220 -2.38 -0.54 15.58
CA GLN A 220 -3.10 -0.84 14.34
C GLN A 220 -4.32 0.08 14.19
N GLY A 221 -4.49 0.65 12.99
CA GLY A 221 -5.52 1.62 12.65
C GLY A 221 -5.17 3.08 12.99
N TYR A 222 -4.03 3.35 13.62
CA TYR A 222 -3.59 4.73 13.90
C TYR A 222 -3.23 5.46 12.59
N GLU A 223 -3.77 6.66 12.40
CA GLU A 223 -3.43 7.57 11.29
C GLU A 223 -2.21 8.42 11.64
N LEU A 224 -1.17 8.33 10.81
CA LEU A 224 0.08 9.07 10.91
C LEU A 224 0.05 10.21 9.90
N ASP A 225 0.36 11.44 10.33
CA ASP A 225 0.83 12.46 9.41
C ASP A 225 2.29 12.17 8.96
N ILE A 226 2.81 12.95 8.00
CA ILE A 226 4.17 12.75 7.49
C ILE A 226 5.24 12.88 8.57
N SER A 227 5.06 13.73 9.58
CA SER A 227 6.03 13.87 10.68
C SER A 227 6.02 12.63 11.57
N GLU A 228 4.83 12.13 11.91
CA GLU A 228 4.67 10.92 12.70
C GLU A 228 5.13 9.67 11.92
N PHE A 229 4.93 9.62 10.60
CA PHE A 229 5.50 8.59 9.73
C PHE A 229 7.02 8.58 9.79
N ARG A 230 7.69 9.74 9.73
CA ARG A 230 9.15 9.83 9.82
C ARG A 230 9.67 9.19 11.10
N ASP A 231 9.03 9.47 12.23
CA ASP A 231 9.43 8.90 13.53
C ASP A 231 9.12 7.40 13.62
N ALA A 232 7.98 6.95 13.07
CA ALA A 232 7.63 5.53 13.02
C ALA A 232 8.58 4.73 12.10
N ALA A 233 8.97 5.29 10.95
CA ALA A 233 9.92 4.68 10.02
C ALA A 233 11.33 4.55 10.65
N ARG A 234 11.77 5.53 11.46
CA ARG A 234 13.01 5.41 12.26
C ARG A 234 12.96 4.21 13.20
N LEU A 235 11.84 4.01 13.88
CA LEU A 235 11.68 2.85 14.78
C LEU A 235 11.78 1.53 14.01
N CYS A 236 11.28 1.48 12.77
CA CYS A 236 11.37 0.29 11.92
C CYS A 236 12.81 0.01 11.48
N LEU A 237 13.49 1.01 10.92
CA LEU A 237 14.88 0.88 10.45
C LEU A 237 15.86 0.54 11.60
N ARG A 238 15.55 0.97 12.82
CA ARG A 238 16.32 0.66 14.03
C ARG A 238 15.90 -0.64 14.72
N GLU A 239 15.06 -1.46 14.07
CA GLU A 239 14.63 -2.78 14.55
C GLU A 239 13.87 -2.74 15.89
N TYR A 240 13.24 -1.61 16.23
CA TYR A 240 12.46 -1.51 17.46
C TYR A 240 11.03 -2.03 17.31
N VAL A 241 10.47 -1.88 16.11
CA VAL A 241 9.11 -2.26 15.76
C VAL A 241 9.09 -2.76 14.33
N TYR A 242 8.13 -3.62 14.00
CA TYR A 242 7.78 -3.90 12.61
C TYR A 242 6.42 -3.26 12.31
N ILE A 243 6.32 -2.47 11.25
CA ILE A 243 5.09 -1.78 10.86
C ILE A 243 4.86 -1.95 9.36
N VAL A 244 3.62 -2.25 8.99
CA VAL A 244 3.13 -2.09 7.62
C VAL A 244 2.32 -0.81 7.55
N PHE A 245 2.82 0.17 6.81
CA PHE A 245 2.16 1.44 6.55
C PHE A 245 1.33 1.33 5.27
N CYS A 246 0.09 1.80 5.31
CA CYS A 246 -0.81 1.79 4.16
C CYS A 246 -1.34 3.20 3.88
N GLY A 247 -1.36 3.58 2.60
CA GLY A 247 -2.08 4.76 2.11
C GLY A 247 -3.55 4.66 2.48
N THR A 248 -4.16 5.78 2.88
CA THR A 248 -5.60 5.84 3.25
C THR A 248 -6.52 5.43 2.08
N ASN A 249 -6.01 5.51 0.85
CA ASN A 249 -6.69 5.08 -0.37
C ASN A 249 -6.22 3.70 -0.89
N HIS A 250 -5.39 2.99 -0.13
CA HIS A 250 -4.76 1.69 -0.48
C HIS A 250 -3.86 1.69 -1.73
N SER A 251 -3.40 2.86 -2.20
CA SER A 251 -2.53 2.98 -3.38
C SER A 251 -1.03 2.76 -3.11
N LEU A 252 -0.64 2.69 -1.83
CA LEU A 252 0.73 2.59 -1.37
C LEU A 252 0.79 1.72 -0.12
N LYS A 253 1.69 0.75 -0.08
CA LYS A 253 2.15 0.11 1.15
C LYS A 253 3.66 0.23 1.28
N ILE A 254 4.11 0.47 2.50
CA ILE A 254 5.53 0.57 2.85
C ILE A 254 5.75 -0.30 4.08
N ASP A 255 6.78 -1.12 4.06
CA ASP A 255 7.31 -1.79 5.24
C ASP A 255 8.83 -1.93 5.13
N PHE A 256 9.47 -2.21 6.26
CA PHE A 256 10.92 -2.32 6.35
C PHE A 256 11.26 -3.72 6.86
N GLY A 257 11.84 -4.53 6.00
CA GLY A 257 12.38 -5.82 6.40
C GLY A 257 13.77 -5.70 7.00
N TYR A 258 14.35 -6.87 7.27
CA TYR A 258 15.72 -7.01 7.72
C TYR A 258 16.71 -6.45 6.70
N ASP A 259 17.93 -6.16 7.17
CA ASP A 259 19.08 -5.79 6.34
C ASP A 259 18.77 -4.61 5.39
N TYR A 260 18.01 -3.62 5.84
CA TYR A 260 17.70 -2.41 5.07
C TYR A 260 16.99 -2.66 3.72
N TYR A 261 16.19 -3.73 3.64
CA TYR A 261 15.24 -3.90 2.54
C TYR A 261 13.95 -3.15 2.86
N MET A 262 13.70 -2.04 2.14
CA MET A 262 12.43 -1.32 2.22
C MET A 262 11.51 -1.81 1.11
N TYR A 263 10.40 -2.44 1.47
CA TYR A 263 9.40 -2.93 0.54
C TYR A 263 8.38 -1.83 0.25
N ILE A 264 8.10 -1.63 -1.04
CA ILE A 264 7.14 -0.66 -1.54
C ILE A 264 6.19 -1.39 -2.48
N LYS A 265 4.89 -1.34 -2.17
CA LYS A 265 3.83 -1.72 -3.12
C LYS A 265 3.12 -0.45 -3.53
N CYS A 266 3.20 -0.06 -4.80
CA CYS A 266 2.58 1.19 -5.24
C CYS A 266 2.18 1.20 -6.72
N LEU A 267 1.44 2.24 -7.11
CA LEU A 267 1.07 2.50 -8.51
C LEU A 267 2.15 3.26 -9.30
N LEU A 268 3.19 3.73 -8.64
CA LEU A 268 4.28 4.44 -9.30
C LEU A 268 5.12 3.46 -10.12
N ASN A 269 5.29 3.74 -11.40
CA ASN A 269 6.12 2.89 -12.24
C ASN A 269 7.59 2.93 -11.82
N LYS A 270 8.32 1.86 -12.17
CA LYS A 270 9.75 1.68 -11.89
C LYS A 270 10.64 2.90 -12.25
N LYS A 271 10.35 3.64 -13.33
CA LYS A 271 11.16 4.80 -13.74
C LYS A 271 11.02 5.97 -12.76
N ILE A 272 9.81 6.21 -12.26
CA ILE A 272 9.56 7.25 -11.24
C ILE A 272 10.29 6.88 -9.96
N LEU A 273 10.12 5.64 -9.47
CA LEU A 273 10.81 5.18 -8.27
C LEU A 273 12.34 5.26 -8.43
N GLN A 274 12.88 4.84 -9.58
CA GLN A 274 14.30 4.96 -9.88
C GLN A 274 14.77 6.42 -9.80
N SER A 275 13.99 7.38 -10.29
CA SER A 275 14.33 8.82 -10.21
C SER A 275 14.29 9.38 -8.80
N ILE A 276 13.48 8.80 -7.91
CA ILE A 276 13.43 9.18 -6.50
C ILE A 276 14.66 8.63 -5.78
N VAL A 277 14.89 7.32 -5.82
CA VAL A 277 15.92 6.66 -5.00
C VAL A 277 17.34 7.14 -5.29
N VAL A 278 17.65 7.48 -6.55
CA VAL A 278 18.98 7.99 -6.92
C VAL A 278 19.29 9.35 -6.31
N ARG A 279 18.28 10.17 -5.96
CA ARG A 279 18.49 11.45 -5.26
C ARG A 279 19.02 11.24 -3.84
N TYR A 280 18.77 10.05 -3.27
CA TYR A 280 19.12 9.69 -1.91
C TYR A 280 20.24 8.64 -1.84
N ASN A 281 20.95 8.39 -2.95
CA ASN A 281 21.98 7.36 -3.05
C ASN A 281 21.47 5.95 -2.64
N LEU A 282 20.22 5.66 -2.97
CA LEU A 282 19.57 4.37 -2.83
C LEU A 282 19.32 3.75 -4.22
N PHE A 283 18.98 2.48 -4.23
CA PHE A 283 18.82 1.69 -5.44
C PHE A 283 17.52 0.88 -5.39
N LEU A 284 16.89 0.70 -6.54
CA LEU A 284 15.93 -0.40 -6.67
C LEU A 284 16.72 -1.71 -6.70
N ASN A 285 16.30 -2.69 -5.90
CA ASN A 285 16.93 -4.00 -5.90
C ASN A 285 16.86 -4.56 -7.35
N PRO A 286 17.99 -4.99 -7.93
CA PRO A 286 18.02 -5.52 -9.29
C PRO A 286 17.49 -6.96 -9.42
N ARG A 287 17.23 -7.65 -8.31
CA ARG A 287 16.75 -9.04 -8.26
C ARG A 287 15.24 -9.15 -8.49
#